data_AF-A0A5A5RTM0-F1
#
_entry.id   AF-A0A5A5RTM0-F1
#
_cell.length_a   1.000
_cell.length_b   1.000
_cell.length_c   1.000
_cell.angle_alpha   90.00
_cell.angle_beta   90.00
_cell.angle_gamma   90.00
#
_symmetry.space_group_name_H-M   'P 1'
#
loop_
_entity.id
_entity.type
_entity.pdbx_description
1 polymer ?
#
loop_
_entity_poly.entity_id
_entity_poly.type
_entity_poly.pdbx_seq_one_letter_code
_entity_poly.pdbx_strand_id
1 'polypeptide(L)'
;MERSNKLALYARLGVPELWRFNGQIWRIYRLEKGVYQEEEFSATFPLVPKTKLYEFLATAKEDEVRAEKNLRAWVVSQLAKNN
;
A
#
# COMPACT_ATOMS: atom_id res chain seq x y z
N MET A 1 -19.35 -8.86 -19.56
CA MET A 1 -18.09 -9.60 -19.69
C MET A 1 -17.19 -9.17 -18.53
N GLU A 2 -16.85 -10.12 -17.65
CA GLU A 2 -16.43 -9.93 -16.26
C GLU A 2 -15.22 -9.01 -16.06
N ARG A 3 -15.39 -7.91 -15.31
CA ARG A 3 -14.25 -7.15 -14.76
C ARG A 3 -13.69 -7.90 -13.55
N SER A 4 -12.92 -8.94 -13.83
CA SER A 4 -11.84 -9.53 -13.02
C SER A 4 -12.03 -9.50 -11.49
N ASN A 5 -12.40 -10.64 -10.92
CA ASN A 5 -12.45 -10.87 -9.49
C ASN A 5 -11.02 -11.05 -8.92
N LYS A 6 -10.12 -10.06 -9.15
CA LYS A 6 -8.71 -10.11 -8.75
C LYS A 6 -8.54 -10.35 -7.24
N LEU A 7 -9.46 -9.82 -6.44
CA LEU A 7 -9.51 -10.08 -5.00
C LEU A 7 -9.69 -11.57 -4.72
N ALA A 8 -10.67 -12.23 -5.36
CA ALA A 8 -10.83 -13.68 -5.21
C ALA A 8 -9.60 -14.47 -5.71
N LEU A 9 -8.94 -14.02 -6.79
CA LEU A 9 -7.71 -14.65 -7.27
C LEU A 9 -6.58 -14.55 -6.24
N TYR A 10 -6.27 -13.34 -5.74
CA TYR A 10 -5.21 -13.16 -4.75
C TYR A 10 -5.51 -13.82 -3.40
N ALA A 11 -6.79 -13.89 -3.02
CA ALA A 11 -7.23 -14.63 -1.83
C ALA A 11 -6.98 -16.14 -1.98
N ARG A 12 -7.27 -16.71 -3.16
CA ARG A 12 -6.95 -18.12 -3.49
C ARG A 12 -5.45 -18.39 -3.52
N LEU A 13 -4.64 -17.39 -3.87
CA LEU A 13 -3.18 -17.47 -3.81
C LEU A 13 -2.64 -17.25 -2.38
N GLY A 14 -3.49 -16.96 -1.40
CA GLY A 14 -3.09 -16.80 0.00
C GLY A 14 -2.33 -15.51 0.30
N VAL A 15 -2.47 -14.47 -0.54
CA VAL A 15 -1.76 -13.20 -0.32
C VAL A 15 -2.33 -12.52 0.94
N PRO A 16 -1.55 -12.35 2.02
CA PRO A 16 -2.07 -11.96 3.33
C PRO A 16 -2.59 -10.52 3.38
N GLU A 17 -2.01 -9.63 2.57
CA GLU A 17 -2.40 -8.23 2.48
C GLU A 17 -2.29 -7.74 1.04
N LEU A 18 -3.29 -7.02 0.55
CA LEU A 18 -3.34 -6.46 -0.78
C LEU A 18 -3.61 -4.96 -0.73
N TRP A 19 -2.70 -4.19 -1.29
CA TRP A 19 -2.84 -2.74 -1.45
C TRP A 19 -3.34 -2.44 -2.86
N ARG A 20 -4.43 -1.68 -2.97
CA ARG A 20 -5.02 -1.32 -4.25
C ARG A 20 -5.30 0.18 -4.31
N PHE A 21 -4.63 0.84 -5.24
CA PHE A 21 -4.95 2.22 -5.62
C PHE A 21 -5.82 2.21 -6.87
N ASN A 22 -6.96 2.91 -6.84
CA ASN A 22 -7.88 2.98 -7.99
C ASN A 22 -7.70 4.26 -8.84
N GLY A 23 -6.62 5.03 -8.60
CA GLY A 23 -6.41 6.36 -9.20
C GLY A 23 -6.91 7.52 -8.34
N GLN A 24 -7.70 7.25 -7.30
CA GLN A 24 -8.23 8.25 -6.38
C GLN A 24 -7.99 7.87 -4.92
N ILE A 25 -8.31 6.62 -4.56
CA ILE A 25 -8.31 6.11 -3.18
C ILE A 25 -7.44 4.86 -3.10
N TRP A 26 -6.62 4.81 -2.06
CA TRP A 26 -5.84 3.65 -1.65
C TRP A 26 -6.61 2.82 -0.62
N ARG A 27 -6.90 1.58 -0.99
CA ARG A 27 -7.52 0.58 -0.12
C ARG A 27 -6.50 -0.45 0.28
N ILE A 28 -6.57 -0.88 1.53
CA ILE A 28 -5.78 -1.98 2.07
C ILE A 28 -6.78 -3.09 2.34
N TYR A 29 -6.47 -4.29 1.89
CA TYR A 29 -7.27 -5.46 2.16
C TYR A 29 -6.43 -6.49 2.91
N ARG A 30 -6.96 -7.02 4.00
CA ARG A 30 -6.36 -8.13 4.74
C ARG A 30 -7.11 -9.41 4.44
N LEU A 31 -6.38 -10.49 4.17
CA LEU A 31 -6.97 -11.79 3.95
C LEU A 31 -7.37 -12.41 5.29
N GLU A 32 -8.66 -12.63 5.48
CA GLU A 32 -9.21 -13.30 6.65
C GLU A 32 -10.16 -14.41 6.22
N LYS A 33 -9.87 -15.65 6.68
CA LYS A 33 -10.70 -16.84 6.39
C LYS A 33 -11.01 -17.02 4.89
N GLY A 34 -10.05 -16.70 4.02
CA GLY A 34 -10.19 -16.85 2.56
C GLY A 34 -10.91 -15.71 1.85
N VAL A 35 -11.26 -14.62 2.55
CA VAL A 35 -11.92 -13.44 1.98
C VAL A 35 -11.17 -12.18 2.42
N TYR A 36 -11.10 -11.19 1.54
CA TYR A 36 -10.48 -9.90 1.85
C TYR A 36 -11.44 -8.99 2.63
N GLN A 37 -10.96 -8.45 3.74
CA GLN A 37 -11.59 -7.36 4.51
C GLN A 37 -10.85 -6.05 4.27
N GLU A 38 -11.57 -4.95 4.08
CA GLU A 38 -10.95 -3.63 3.92
C GLU A 38 -10.50 -3.07 5.27
N GLU A 39 -9.29 -2.52 5.30
CA GLU A 39 -8.63 -2.00 6.50
C GLU A 39 -8.15 -0.56 6.30
N GLU A 40 -8.14 0.20 7.39
CA GLU A 40 -7.60 1.57 7.38
C GLU A 40 -6.07 1.59 7.48
N PHE A 41 -5.51 0.67 8.25
CA PHE A 41 -4.08 0.56 8.54
C PHE A 41 -3.53 -0.77 8.03
N SER A 42 -2.24 -0.77 7.67
CA SER A 42 -1.56 -1.99 7.26
C SER A 42 -0.97 -2.72 8.45
N ALA A 43 -1.21 -4.03 8.50
CA ALA A 43 -0.57 -4.91 9.47
C ALA A 43 0.87 -5.24 9.03
N THR A 44 1.13 -5.27 7.71
CA THR A 44 2.45 -5.61 7.15
C THR A 44 3.43 -4.44 7.21
N PHE A 45 2.92 -3.21 7.08
CA PHE A 45 3.69 -1.97 7.14
C PHE A 45 3.10 -0.99 8.17
N PRO A 46 3.16 -1.28 9.48
CA PRO A 46 2.54 -0.44 10.52
C PRO A 46 3.07 1.00 10.56
N LEU A 47 4.30 1.20 10.08
CA LEU A 47 4.99 2.50 10.08
C LEU A 47 4.66 3.34 8.84
N VAL A 48 3.92 2.79 7.87
CA VAL A 48 3.65 3.45 6.58
C VAL A 48 2.20 3.90 6.51
N PRO A 49 1.90 5.18 6.83
CA PRO A 49 0.56 5.71 6.67
C PRO A 49 0.23 5.91 5.18
N LYS A 50 -1.05 5.77 4.82
CA LYS A 50 -1.55 6.01 3.45
C LYS A 50 -1.15 7.39 2.91
N THR A 51 -1.16 8.42 3.77
CA THR A 51 -0.75 9.80 3.44
C THR A 51 0.63 9.85 2.78
N LYS A 52 1.59 9.08 3.29
CA LYS A 52 2.95 9.05 2.75
C LYS A 52 2.99 8.52 1.32
N LEU A 53 2.15 7.55 1.00
CA LEU A 53 2.07 7.01 -0.35
C LEU A 53 1.39 7.99 -1.33
N TYR A 54 0.40 8.77 -0.87
CA TYR A 54 -0.16 9.84 -1.68
C TYR A 54 0.87 10.94 -1.98
N GLU A 55 1.67 11.35 -0.99
CA GLU A 55 2.78 12.30 -1.19
C GLU A 55 3.81 11.77 -2.21
N PHE A 56 4.14 10.48 -2.12
CA PHE A 56 5.01 9.81 -3.07
C PHE A 56 4.43 9.89 -4.50
N LEU A 57 3.15 9.53 -4.68
CA LEU A 57 2.50 9.58 -5.99
C LEU A 57 2.44 11.01 -6.55
N ALA A 58 2.20 12.01 -5.71
CA ALA A 58 2.19 13.41 -6.13
C ALA A 58 3.57 13.83 -6.65
N THR A 59 4.64 13.48 -5.94
CA THR A 59 6.02 13.79 -6.36
C THR A 59 6.42 12.99 -7.61
N ALA A 60 6.04 11.71 -7.68
CA ALA A 60 6.42 10.81 -8.77
C ALA A 60 5.80 11.21 -10.12
N LYS A 61 4.67 11.94 -10.11
CA LYS A 61 4.09 12.52 -11.32
C LYS A 61 5.01 13.59 -11.96
N GLU A 62 5.85 14.23 -11.16
CA GLU A 62 6.77 15.28 -11.60
C GLU A 62 8.18 14.70 -11.83
N ASP A 63 8.69 13.93 -10.86
CA ASP A 63 10.02 13.33 -10.88
C ASP A 63 10.03 12.03 -10.04
N GLU A 64 10.03 10.90 -10.74
CA GLU A 64 10.05 9.56 -10.13
C GLU A 64 11.32 9.30 -9.31
N VAL A 65 12.49 9.75 -9.80
CA VAL A 65 13.78 9.55 -9.12
C VAL A 65 13.82 10.33 -7.81
N ARG A 66 13.32 11.57 -7.81
CA ARG A 66 13.19 12.37 -6.60
C ARG A 66 12.19 11.76 -5.62
N ALA A 67 11.05 11.27 -6.10
CA ALA A 67 10.05 10.63 -5.26
C ALA A 67 10.62 9.40 -4.54
N GLU A 68 11.36 8.55 -5.25
CA GLU A 68 12.02 7.37 -4.68
C GLU A 68 13.04 7.74 -3.60
N LYS A 69 13.92 8.71 -3.90
CA LYS A 69 14.93 9.21 -2.93
C LYS A 69 14.28 9.75 -1.66
N ASN A 70 13.22 10.55 -1.81
CA ASN A 70 12.49 11.13 -0.68
C ASN A 70 11.80 10.05 0.16
N LEU A 71 11.17 9.07 -0.48
CA LEU A 71 10.53 7.95 0.22
C LEU A 71 11.56 7.14 1.00
N ARG A 72 12.69 6.80 0.39
CA ARG A 72 13.79 6.06 1.02
C ARG A 72 14.34 6.79 2.23
N ALA A 73 14.65 8.09 2.09
CA ALA A 73 15.15 8.91 3.19
C ALA A 73 14.15 8.98 4.36
N TRP A 74 12.85 9.10 4.03
CA TRP A 74 11.79 9.08 5.03
C TRP A 74 11.70 7.74 5.76
N VAL A 75 11.75 6.60 5.06
CA VAL A 75 11.73 5.25 5.69
C VAL A 75 12.89 5.10 6.66
N VAL A 76 14.10 5.47 6.25
CA VAL A 76 15.30 5.42 7.11
C VAL A 76 15.10 6.27 8.37
N SER A 77 14.52 7.47 8.24
CA SER A 77 14.20 8.31 9.39
C SER A 77 13.17 7.69 10.33
N GLN A 78 12.16 6.95 9.83
CA GLN A 78 11.19 6.27 10.70
C GLN A 78 11.83 5.13 11.49
N LEU A 79 12.72 4.35 10.85
CA LEU A 79 13.44 3.26 11.50
C LEU A 79 14.38 3.77 12.59
N ALA A 80 15.04 4.90 12.36
CA ALA A 80 15.92 5.52 13.36
C ALA A 80 15.18 6.09 14.58
N LYS A 81 13.90 6.46 14.44
CA LYS A 81 13.08 6.98 15.55
C LYS A 81 12.47 5.89 16.43
N ASN A 82 12.43 4.66 15.93
CA ASN A 82 11.83 3.52 16.61
C ASN A 82 12.86 2.62 17.33
N ASN A 83 14.13 3.02 17.32
CA ASN A 83 15.21 2.46 18.13
C ASN A 83 15.52 3.41 19.30
#